data_AF-A0A9D4YPE7-F1
#
_entry.id   AF-A0A9D4YPE7-F1
#
_cell.length_a   1.000
_cell.length_b   1.000
_cell.length_c   1.000
_cell.angle_alpha   90.00
_cell.angle_beta   90.00
_cell.angle_gamma   90.00
#
_symmetry.space_group_name_H-M   'P 1'
#
loop_
_entity.id
_entity.type
_entity.pdbx_description
1 polymer ?
#
loop_
_entity_poly.entity_id
_entity_poly.type
_entity_poly.pdbx_seq_one_letter_code
_entity_poly.pdbx_strand_id
1 'polypeptide(L)'
;MKKEGTLKVPCINVNDSVTKSKFDNLYGCRESLADGIKRATDIMLAGKVACVAGFGDVGKGCAQSLRGFGCRVLVTEIDPINALQAAMEGYEVTTMEDAASKASIFVTATGCRDIVRGEHFEKMRNDAIVCNIGHFDIEIDVKWLEKNAVEKIEIKPQVDRYRLKNGNHIIVLAQGRLVNLGCAMGHPSFVMSSSFTNQVLAQIELWTKSDKYKICKHFLDALEQNKYGWFWECPNGGQKCHYRHAVPPGFVLKKNKKNIDEVKAEDTLTIEDLIETERAKLGGNLPRITLEIFLAWKKAKIREKQDSEQKERDRKRDEFKAGRSIGLSGRDMFTFRPELAEDDGQDEEGEEAYDLSRLEGEEDNAEVVREITLENLMAESLKAGDLAAAAASPIEASMATSVPIDEKLFEDDDLEDLEELEDELEELEIK
;
A
#
# COMPACT_ATOMS: atom_id res chain seq x y z
N MET A 1 -13.25 -1.08 24.62
CA MET A 1 -14.06 0.03 25.19
C MET A 1 -15.29 0.45 24.36
N LYS A 2 -15.15 1.17 23.23
CA LYS A 2 -16.33 1.64 22.45
C LYS A 2 -17.17 0.49 21.89
N LYS A 3 -16.53 -0.51 21.26
CA LYS A 3 -17.19 -1.71 20.70
C LYS A 3 -17.96 -2.51 21.76
N GLU A 4 -17.44 -2.54 22.98
CA GLU A 4 -18.04 -3.24 24.14
C GLU A 4 -19.05 -2.38 24.91
N GLY A 5 -19.28 -1.12 24.54
CA GLY A 5 -20.18 -0.21 25.25
C GLY A 5 -19.72 0.18 26.67
N THR A 6 -18.47 -0.09 27.01
CA THR A 6 -17.88 0.26 28.32
C THR A 6 -17.40 1.70 28.39
N LEU A 7 -17.29 2.40 27.25
CA LEU A 7 -16.90 3.81 27.19
C LEU A 7 -18.00 4.70 27.79
N LYS A 8 -17.69 5.38 28.90
CA LYS A 8 -18.67 6.19 29.66
C LYS A 8 -18.60 7.68 29.40
N VAL A 9 -17.58 8.14 28.69
CA VAL A 9 -17.34 9.56 28.41
C VAL A 9 -17.10 9.75 26.91
N PRO A 10 -17.49 10.91 26.34
CA PRO A 10 -17.08 11.26 24.99
C PRO A 10 -15.55 11.30 24.88
N CYS A 11 -15.02 10.76 23.79
CA CYS A 11 -13.58 10.78 23.50
C CYS A 11 -13.36 11.26 22.08
N ILE A 12 -12.34 12.12 21.91
CA ILE A 12 -11.86 12.55 20.60
C ILE A 12 -10.55 11.82 20.32
N ASN A 13 -10.46 11.16 19.16
CA ASN A 13 -9.20 10.59 18.72
C ASN A 13 -8.33 11.69 18.11
N VAL A 14 -7.37 12.19 18.90
CA VAL A 14 -6.39 13.18 18.43
C VAL A 14 -5.25 12.56 17.64
N ASN A 15 -5.03 11.25 17.75
CA ASN A 15 -3.93 10.58 17.08
C ASN A 15 -4.11 10.58 15.56
N ASP A 16 -5.35 10.46 15.10
CA ASP A 16 -5.66 10.37 13.67
C ASP A 16 -5.74 11.73 12.97
N SER A 17 -5.61 12.84 13.71
CA SER A 17 -5.41 14.15 13.10
C SER A 17 -4.15 14.12 12.24
N VAL A 18 -4.25 14.60 10.99
CA VAL A 18 -3.12 14.63 10.03
C VAL A 18 -1.88 15.32 10.64
N THR A 19 -2.10 16.43 11.35
CA THR A 19 -1.06 17.21 12.03
C THR A 19 -0.50 16.54 13.29
N LYS A 20 -1.11 15.45 13.77
CA LYS A 20 -0.56 14.58 14.82
C LYS A 20 0.13 13.40 14.16
N SER A 21 -0.61 12.53 13.46
CA SER A 21 -0.07 11.27 12.92
C SER A 21 1.14 11.50 12.02
N LYS A 22 1.05 12.39 11.04
CA LYS A 22 2.14 12.62 10.07
C LYS A 22 3.30 13.45 10.60
N PHE A 23 3.13 14.17 11.72
CA PHE A 23 4.22 14.95 12.31
C PHE A 23 4.87 14.22 13.48
N ASP A 24 4.07 13.83 14.45
CA ASP A 24 4.51 13.16 15.67
C ASP A 24 5.10 11.78 15.35
N ASN A 25 4.31 10.93 14.70
CA ASN A 25 4.70 9.53 14.52
C ASN A 25 5.80 9.41 13.45
N LEU A 26 5.70 10.16 12.35
CA LEU A 26 6.68 10.08 11.26
C LEU A 26 7.92 10.94 11.54
N TYR A 27 7.77 12.27 11.56
CA TYR A 27 8.93 13.17 11.69
C TYR A 27 9.53 13.17 13.10
N GLY A 28 8.71 13.06 14.15
CA GLY A 28 9.18 12.99 15.53
C GLY A 28 10.07 11.76 15.78
N CYS A 29 9.62 10.58 15.34
CA CYS A 29 10.41 9.36 15.46
C CYS A 29 11.64 9.36 14.55
N ARG A 30 11.56 9.99 13.36
CA ARG A 30 12.71 10.17 12.47
C ARG A 30 13.86 10.93 13.13
N GLU A 31 13.55 12.01 13.85
CA GLU A 31 14.57 12.80 14.57
C GLU A 31 15.07 12.08 15.82
N SER A 32 14.14 11.54 16.62
CA SER A 32 14.45 11.10 17.99
C SER A 32 14.99 9.66 18.11
N LEU A 33 14.73 8.77 17.13
CA LEU A 33 15.24 7.40 17.17
C LEU A 33 16.77 7.37 17.17
N ALA A 34 17.38 8.02 16.18
CA ALA A 34 18.83 8.02 16.04
C ALA A 34 19.51 8.75 17.19
N ASP A 35 18.89 9.80 17.74
CA ASP A 35 19.36 10.48 18.95
C ASP A 35 19.40 9.52 20.15
N GLY A 36 18.32 8.77 20.38
CA GLY A 36 18.25 7.75 21.43
C GLY A 36 19.32 6.67 21.31
N ILE A 37 19.51 6.12 20.11
CA ILE A 37 20.55 5.10 19.86
C ILE A 37 21.94 5.68 20.06
N LYS A 38 22.22 6.88 19.54
CA LYS A 38 23.54 7.52 19.66
C LYS A 38 23.89 7.85 21.10
N ARG A 39 23.00 8.50 21.87
CA ARG A 39 23.29 8.81 23.29
C ARG A 39 23.47 7.55 24.14
N ALA A 40 22.72 6.50 23.82
CA ALA A 40 22.82 5.24 24.54
C ALA A 40 24.15 4.53 24.29
N THR A 41 24.60 4.47 23.03
CA THR A 41 25.62 3.49 22.61
C THR A 41 26.84 4.09 21.92
N ASP A 42 26.75 5.34 21.45
CA ASP A 42 27.80 6.06 20.73
C ASP A 42 28.34 5.31 19.49
N ILE A 43 27.58 4.32 18.98
CA ILE A 43 28.04 3.49 17.86
C ILE A 43 27.94 4.22 16.51
N MET A 44 28.78 3.78 15.59
CA MET A 44 28.64 4.13 14.17
C MET A 44 27.40 3.43 13.59
N LEU A 45 26.46 4.20 13.01
CA LEU A 45 25.27 3.66 12.35
C LEU A 45 25.57 3.24 10.90
N ALA A 46 26.35 4.05 10.18
CA ALA A 46 26.70 3.81 8.79
C ALA A 46 27.32 2.42 8.56
N GLY A 47 26.89 1.74 7.50
CA GLY A 47 27.35 0.39 7.13
C GLY A 47 26.79 -0.75 7.98
N LYS A 48 26.04 -0.45 9.05
CA LYS A 48 25.33 -1.49 9.81
C LYS A 48 24.02 -1.88 9.16
N VAL A 49 23.62 -3.12 9.40
CA VAL A 49 22.31 -3.63 9.01
C VAL A 49 21.35 -3.36 10.16
N ALA A 50 20.25 -2.64 9.90
CA ALA A 50 19.24 -2.30 10.89
C ALA A 50 17.89 -2.90 10.48
N CYS A 51 17.24 -3.64 11.38
CA CYS A 51 15.92 -4.20 11.19
C CYS A 51 14.88 -3.31 11.88
N VAL A 52 13.90 -2.83 11.14
CA VAL A 52 12.75 -2.08 11.65
C VAL A 52 11.51 -2.97 11.54
N ALA A 53 10.95 -3.36 12.67
CA ALA A 53 9.73 -4.15 12.70
C ALA A 53 8.51 -3.23 12.73
N GLY A 54 7.69 -3.31 11.67
CA GLY A 54 6.56 -2.43 11.41
C GLY A 54 6.96 -1.25 10.52
N PHE A 55 6.12 -0.95 9.52
CA PHE A 55 6.27 0.11 8.52
C PHE A 55 5.02 1.01 8.42
N GLY A 56 4.35 1.19 9.56
CA GLY A 56 3.41 2.28 9.78
C GLY A 56 4.12 3.65 9.84
N ASP A 57 3.42 4.69 10.31
CA ASP A 57 4.00 6.05 10.34
C ASP A 57 5.28 6.14 11.19
N VAL A 58 5.33 5.44 12.34
CA VAL A 58 6.54 5.35 13.19
C VAL A 58 7.65 4.61 12.46
N GLY A 59 7.34 3.43 11.91
CA GLY A 59 8.29 2.59 11.18
C GLY A 59 8.93 3.31 9.99
N LYS A 60 8.13 4.04 9.20
CA LYS A 60 8.59 4.89 8.10
C LYS A 60 9.60 5.94 8.57
N GLY A 61 9.32 6.61 9.69
CA GLY A 61 10.23 7.60 10.27
C GLY A 61 11.54 6.97 10.71
N CYS A 62 11.47 5.80 11.34
CA CYS A 62 12.62 5.03 11.79
C CYS A 62 13.51 4.57 10.62
N ALA A 63 12.90 3.98 9.59
CA ALA A 63 13.60 3.51 8.40
C ALA A 63 14.28 4.67 7.65
N GLN A 64 13.58 5.80 7.47
CA GLN A 64 14.15 6.98 6.82
C GLN A 64 15.34 7.56 7.62
N SER A 65 15.24 7.61 8.95
CA SER A 65 16.33 8.08 9.82
C SER A 65 17.57 7.21 9.68
N LEU A 66 17.41 5.88 9.82
CA LEU A 66 18.51 4.93 9.76
C LEU A 66 19.17 4.91 8.37
N ARG A 67 18.36 4.94 7.30
CA ARG A 67 18.89 5.07 5.93
C ARG A 67 19.65 6.37 5.72
N GLY A 68 19.16 7.49 6.28
CA GLY A 68 19.84 8.79 6.23
C GLY A 68 21.22 8.78 6.91
N PHE A 69 21.43 7.93 7.92
CA PHE A 69 22.75 7.70 8.52
C PHE A 69 23.61 6.65 7.79
N GLY A 70 23.15 6.11 6.67
CA GLY A 70 23.89 5.11 5.87
C GLY A 70 23.75 3.67 6.36
N CYS A 71 22.71 3.34 7.14
CA CYS A 71 22.39 1.94 7.46
C CYS A 71 21.78 1.23 6.25
N ARG A 72 22.04 -0.07 6.12
CA ARG A 72 21.22 -0.96 5.28
C ARG A 72 19.99 -1.38 6.08
N VAL A 73 18.82 -0.93 5.68
CA VAL A 73 17.58 -1.13 6.47
C VAL A 73 16.79 -2.32 5.92
N LEU A 74 16.47 -3.25 6.82
CA LEU A 74 15.51 -4.34 6.64
C LEU A 74 14.20 -3.96 7.31
N VAL A 75 13.08 -4.35 6.71
CA VAL A 75 11.74 -4.10 7.25
C VAL A 75 11.03 -5.43 7.47
N THR A 76 10.31 -5.57 8.57
CA THR A 76 9.36 -6.67 8.76
C THR A 76 7.94 -6.10 8.83
N GLU A 77 7.00 -6.71 8.10
CA GLU A 77 5.62 -6.25 8.06
C GLU A 77 4.64 -7.42 7.92
N ILE A 78 3.45 -7.23 8.48
CA ILE A 78 2.31 -8.12 8.33
C ILE A 78 1.28 -7.57 7.33
N ASP A 79 1.23 -6.25 7.16
CA ASP A 79 0.31 -5.60 6.24
C ASP A 79 0.95 -5.52 4.84
N PRO A 80 0.36 -6.18 3.81
CA PRO A 80 0.93 -6.21 2.47
C PRO A 80 1.03 -4.82 1.84
N ILE A 81 0.19 -3.85 2.23
CA ILE A 81 0.24 -2.48 1.69
C ILE A 81 1.48 -1.76 2.23
N ASN A 82 1.72 -1.86 3.54
CA ASN A 82 2.90 -1.24 4.14
C ASN A 82 4.19 -1.96 3.70
N ALA A 83 4.15 -3.27 3.51
CA ALA A 83 5.25 -4.05 2.95
C ALA A 83 5.58 -3.60 1.52
N LEU A 84 4.57 -3.45 0.65
CA LEU A 84 4.76 -2.96 -0.71
C LEU A 84 5.36 -1.55 -0.70
N GLN A 85 4.89 -0.65 0.17
CA GLN A 85 5.48 0.67 0.32
C GLN A 85 6.95 0.61 0.75
N ALA A 86 7.31 -0.30 1.66
CA ALA A 86 8.70 -0.49 2.06
C ALA A 86 9.58 -0.96 0.89
N ALA A 87 9.07 -1.90 0.09
CA ALA A 87 9.77 -2.40 -1.09
C ALA A 87 9.95 -1.31 -2.16
N MET A 88 8.92 -0.51 -2.44
CA MET A 88 8.98 0.60 -3.40
C MET A 88 9.94 1.72 -2.98
N GLU A 89 10.14 1.89 -1.67
CA GLU A 89 11.16 2.80 -1.14
C GLU A 89 12.57 2.18 -1.20
N GLY A 90 12.72 0.91 -1.58
CA GLY A 90 14.01 0.22 -1.69
C GLY A 90 14.51 -0.43 -0.39
N TYR A 91 13.61 -0.76 0.53
CA TYR A 91 13.92 -1.55 1.72
C TYR A 91 13.70 -3.05 1.45
N GLU A 92 14.61 -3.90 1.96
CA GLU A 92 14.42 -5.36 1.93
C GLU A 92 13.34 -5.74 2.94
N VAL A 93 12.21 -6.27 2.47
CA VAL A 93 11.13 -6.78 3.31
C VAL A 93 11.40 -8.25 3.63
N THR A 94 11.46 -8.61 4.91
CA THR A 94 11.81 -9.95 5.36
C THR A 94 11.11 -10.31 6.67
N THR A 95 11.37 -11.50 7.20
CA THR A 95 10.85 -11.97 8.49
C THR A 95 11.82 -11.63 9.63
N MET A 96 11.33 -11.62 10.88
CA MET A 96 12.21 -11.37 12.04
C MET A 96 13.20 -12.52 12.23
N GLU A 97 12.79 -13.75 11.90
CA GLU A 97 13.58 -14.97 11.97
C GLU A 97 14.81 -14.90 11.06
N ASP A 98 14.66 -14.35 9.86
CA ASP A 98 15.75 -14.15 8.91
C ASP A 98 16.61 -12.92 9.27
N ALA A 99 15.95 -11.82 9.65
CA ALA A 99 16.62 -10.58 10.03
C ALA A 99 17.48 -10.74 11.29
N ALA A 100 17.10 -11.60 12.24
CA ALA A 100 17.82 -11.84 13.50
C ALA A 100 19.30 -12.18 13.29
N SER A 101 19.61 -12.98 12.26
CA SER A 101 20.98 -13.41 11.94
C SER A 101 21.81 -12.36 11.18
N LYS A 102 21.13 -11.42 10.50
CA LYS A 102 21.74 -10.44 9.59
C LYS A 102 21.93 -9.06 10.23
N ALA A 103 20.96 -8.61 11.02
CA ALA A 103 20.93 -7.26 11.57
C ALA A 103 21.81 -7.10 12.82
N SER A 104 22.31 -5.89 13.02
CA SER A 104 23.06 -5.46 14.20
C SER A 104 22.26 -4.51 15.09
N ILE A 105 21.23 -3.87 14.53
CA ILE A 105 20.33 -2.97 15.24
C ILE A 105 18.90 -3.44 14.97
N PHE A 106 18.10 -3.59 16.02
CA PHE A 106 16.71 -4.00 15.96
C PHE A 106 15.84 -2.92 16.61
N VAL A 107 14.87 -2.42 15.85
CA VAL A 107 13.93 -1.38 16.28
C VAL A 107 12.51 -1.93 16.12
N THR A 108 11.76 -2.02 17.22
CA THR A 108 10.34 -2.42 17.17
C THR A 108 9.44 -1.18 17.14
N ALA A 109 8.54 -1.11 16.15
CA ALA A 109 7.66 0.02 15.87
C ALA A 109 6.25 -0.44 15.45
N THR A 110 5.79 -1.60 15.95
CA THR A 110 4.57 -2.26 15.47
C THR A 110 3.32 -1.86 16.23
N GLY A 111 3.45 -1.48 17.50
CA GLY A 111 2.33 -1.36 18.44
C GLY A 111 1.72 -2.71 18.86
N CYS A 112 2.38 -3.83 18.54
CA CYS A 112 1.93 -5.18 18.84
C CYS A 112 2.91 -5.89 19.79
N ARG A 113 2.45 -6.95 20.46
CA ARG A 113 3.26 -7.71 21.41
C ARG A 113 4.08 -8.81 20.73
N ASP A 114 5.11 -9.27 21.43
CA ASP A 114 5.85 -10.50 21.10
C ASP A 114 6.55 -10.46 19.72
N ILE A 115 7.12 -9.30 19.36
CA ILE A 115 7.83 -9.09 18.09
C ILE A 115 9.26 -9.65 18.16
N VAL A 116 9.98 -9.36 19.23
CA VAL A 116 11.32 -9.91 19.49
C VAL A 116 11.24 -10.87 20.67
N ARG A 117 11.43 -12.16 20.39
CA ARG A 117 11.27 -13.28 21.33
C ARG A 117 12.61 -13.97 21.60
N GLY A 118 12.61 -14.91 22.56
CA GLY A 118 13.77 -15.74 22.92
C GLY A 118 14.51 -16.35 21.73
N GLU A 119 13.78 -16.93 20.80
CA GLU A 119 14.35 -17.57 19.59
C GLU A 119 15.05 -16.58 18.66
N HIS A 120 14.66 -15.30 18.70
CA HIS A 120 15.32 -14.23 17.93
C HIS A 120 16.63 -13.84 18.62
N PHE A 121 16.62 -13.64 19.95
CA PHE A 121 17.81 -13.29 20.72
C PHE A 121 18.94 -14.31 20.57
N GLU A 122 18.63 -15.60 20.53
CA GLU A 122 19.63 -16.66 20.37
C GLU A 122 20.33 -16.63 19.00
N LYS A 123 19.66 -16.10 17.97
CA LYS A 123 20.19 -15.94 16.61
C LYS A 123 20.90 -14.61 16.37
N MET A 124 20.75 -13.65 17.28
CA MET A 124 21.35 -12.33 17.15
C MET A 124 22.88 -12.38 17.23
N ARG A 125 23.51 -11.49 16.45
CA ARG A 125 24.96 -11.30 16.46
C ARG A 125 25.43 -10.78 17.82
N ASN A 126 26.70 -11.05 18.14
CA ASN A 126 27.30 -10.51 19.35
C ASN A 126 27.28 -8.97 19.34
N ASP A 127 26.87 -8.38 20.46
CA ASP A 127 26.64 -6.96 20.68
C ASP A 127 25.60 -6.34 19.73
N ALA A 128 24.58 -7.13 19.34
CA ALA A 128 23.40 -6.57 18.69
C ALA A 128 22.65 -5.62 19.64
N ILE A 129 22.18 -4.50 19.10
CA ILE A 129 21.40 -3.49 19.83
C ILE A 129 19.93 -3.72 19.56
N VAL A 130 19.12 -3.78 20.62
CA VAL A 130 17.67 -3.97 20.54
C VAL A 130 16.98 -2.84 21.29
N CYS A 131 16.07 -2.15 20.62
CA CYS A 131 15.30 -1.06 21.20
C CYS A 131 13.86 -1.02 20.68
N ASN A 132 12.99 -0.41 21.48
CA ASN A 132 11.58 -0.23 21.15
C ASN A 132 11.26 1.26 21.01
N ILE A 133 10.47 1.61 20.00
CA ILE A 133 9.91 2.96 19.84
C ILE A 133 8.39 2.92 19.58
N GLY A 134 7.79 1.73 19.65
CA GLY A 134 6.36 1.52 19.54
C GLY A 134 5.64 1.55 20.89
N HIS A 135 4.84 0.53 21.22
CA HIS A 135 3.94 0.60 22.35
C HIS A 135 4.53 0.02 23.65
N PHE A 136 4.73 0.88 24.66
CA PHE A 136 5.20 0.53 26.01
C PHE A 136 6.45 -0.37 26.03
N ASP A 137 6.35 -1.56 26.61
CA ASP A 137 7.42 -2.55 26.82
C ASP A 137 6.99 -3.97 26.43
N ILE A 138 5.97 -4.10 25.57
CA ILE A 138 5.39 -5.41 25.21
C ILE A 138 5.90 -5.97 23.88
N GLU A 139 6.57 -5.16 23.07
CA GLU A 139 7.06 -5.61 21.75
C GLU A 139 8.29 -6.53 21.88
N ILE A 140 9.08 -6.35 22.93
CA ILE A 140 10.32 -7.07 23.19
C ILE A 140 10.15 -7.91 24.46
N ASP A 141 10.45 -9.21 24.38
CA ASP A 141 10.40 -10.10 25.54
C ASP A 141 11.64 -9.95 26.45
N VAL A 142 11.71 -8.82 27.14
CA VAL A 142 12.79 -8.52 28.10
C VAL A 142 12.73 -9.46 29.31
N LYS A 143 11.55 -9.95 29.69
CA LYS A 143 11.38 -10.92 30.77
C LYS A 143 12.10 -12.22 30.46
N TRP A 144 12.04 -12.67 29.21
CA TRP A 144 12.82 -13.83 28.78
C TRP A 144 14.32 -13.59 28.93
N LEU A 145 14.83 -12.40 28.58
CA LEU A 145 16.25 -12.06 28.77
C LEU A 145 16.64 -12.07 30.25
N GLU A 146 15.85 -11.46 31.13
CA GLU A 146 16.12 -11.46 32.58
C GLU A 146 16.15 -12.86 33.18
N LYS A 147 15.34 -13.79 32.63
CA LYS A 147 15.28 -15.18 33.10
C LYS A 147 16.36 -16.09 32.51
N ASN A 148 16.80 -15.85 31.28
CA ASN A 148 17.64 -16.78 30.52
C ASN A 148 19.08 -16.30 30.31
N ALA A 149 19.36 -15.01 30.47
CA ALA A 149 20.71 -14.48 30.42
C ALA A 149 21.54 -15.01 31.59
N VAL A 150 22.83 -15.27 31.31
CA VAL A 150 23.82 -15.71 32.30
C VAL A 150 24.24 -14.54 33.18
N GLU A 151 24.32 -13.36 32.59
CA GLU A 151 24.80 -12.15 33.24
C GLU A 151 24.08 -10.93 32.67
N LYS A 152 23.78 -9.96 33.54
CA LYS A 152 23.27 -8.64 33.18
C LYS A 152 24.23 -7.60 33.73
N ILE A 153 24.77 -6.75 32.86
CA ILE A 153 25.65 -5.64 33.21
C ILE A 153 24.95 -4.34 32.81
N GLU A 154 24.66 -3.48 33.77
CA GLU A 154 24.23 -2.11 33.49
C GLU A 154 25.47 -1.28 33.09
N ILE A 155 25.48 -0.77 31.86
CA ILE A 155 26.60 0.02 31.34
C ILE A 155 26.48 1.48 31.76
N LYS A 156 25.26 2.03 31.60
CA LYS A 156 24.85 3.38 32.01
C LYS A 156 23.32 3.36 32.19
N PRO A 157 22.70 4.40 32.78
CA PRO A 157 21.26 4.43 32.94
C PRO A 157 20.54 4.16 31.62
N GLN A 158 19.58 3.24 31.64
CA GLN A 158 18.79 2.80 30.47
C GLN A 158 19.59 2.02 29.40
N VAL A 159 20.79 1.54 29.69
CA VAL A 159 21.60 0.71 28.77
C VAL A 159 22.11 -0.52 29.51
N ASP A 160 21.47 -1.65 29.20
CA ASP A 160 21.80 -2.94 29.81
C ASP A 160 22.43 -3.87 28.76
N ARG A 161 23.50 -4.57 29.14
CA ARG A 161 24.15 -5.60 28.32
C ARG A 161 23.91 -6.97 28.93
N TYR A 162 23.23 -7.84 28.19
CA TYR A 162 22.90 -9.21 28.60
C TYR A 162 23.84 -10.19 27.92
N ARG A 163 24.44 -11.10 28.68
CA ARG A 163 25.21 -12.22 28.15
C ARG A 163 24.34 -13.47 28.07
N LEU A 164 24.17 -14.01 26.87
CA LEU A 164 23.39 -15.23 26.63
C LEU A 164 24.23 -16.50 26.86
N LYS A 165 23.56 -17.65 26.98
CA LYS A 165 24.20 -18.96 27.17
C LYS A 165 25.12 -19.37 26.02
N ASN A 166 24.82 -18.91 24.80
CA ASN A 166 25.66 -19.12 23.62
C ASN A 166 26.96 -18.27 23.62
N GLY A 167 27.13 -17.39 24.61
CA GLY A 167 28.29 -16.51 24.74
C GLY A 167 28.14 -15.14 24.06
N ASN A 168 27.11 -14.94 23.22
CA ASN A 168 26.83 -13.66 22.60
C ASN A 168 26.25 -12.67 23.62
N HIS A 169 26.51 -11.39 23.38
CA HIS A 169 25.96 -10.30 24.16
C HIS A 169 24.87 -9.57 23.38
N ILE A 170 23.84 -9.09 24.08
CA ILE A 170 22.77 -8.27 23.53
C ILE A 170 22.68 -6.98 24.35
N ILE A 171 22.67 -5.84 23.66
CA ILE A 171 22.52 -4.53 24.29
C ILE A 171 21.04 -4.14 24.17
N VAL A 172 20.36 -4.00 25.29
CA VAL A 172 18.95 -3.59 25.35
C VAL A 172 18.87 -2.15 25.83
N LEU A 173 18.15 -1.33 25.07
CA LEU A 173 17.94 0.08 25.40
C LEU A 173 16.62 0.26 26.15
N ALA A 174 16.63 1.16 27.14
CA ALA A 174 15.48 1.54 27.96
C ALA A 174 14.67 0.37 28.54
N GLN A 175 15.31 -0.78 28.80
CA GLN A 175 14.64 -2.00 29.27
C GLN A 175 13.46 -2.42 28.37
N GLY A 176 13.54 -2.17 27.06
CA GLY A 176 12.47 -2.46 26.10
C GLY A 176 11.35 -1.43 26.06
N ARG A 177 11.45 -0.33 26.82
CA ARG A 177 10.57 0.84 26.71
C ARG A 177 10.98 1.74 25.55
N LEU A 178 10.20 2.80 25.35
CA LEU A 178 10.41 3.87 24.39
C LEU A 178 11.83 4.46 24.45
N VAL A 179 12.67 4.11 23.48
CA VAL A 179 14.09 4.50 23.41
C VAL A 179 14.30 6.00 23.25
N ASN A 180 13.45 6.66 22.48
CA ASN A 180 13.52 8.10 22.23
C ASN A 180 13.28 8.92 23.51
N LEU A 181 12.48 8.41 24.44
CA LEU A 181 12.21 9.04 25.73
C LEU A 181 13.15 8.54 26.84
N GLY A 182 13.52 7.26 26.81
CA GLY A 182 14.38 6.65 27.84
C GLY A 182 15.84 7.05 27.69
N CYS A 183 16.34 7.08 26.45
CA CYS A 183 17.76 7.33 26.16
C CYS A 183 18.01 8.73 25.58
N ALA A 184 16.97 9.49 25.27
CA ALA A 184 17.05 10.85 24.75
C ALA A 184 15.94 11.74 25.35
N MET A 185 15.59 12.83 24.66
CA MET A 185 14.66 13.86 25.16
C MET A 185 13.28 13.81 24.49
N GLY A 186 12.95 12.70 23.81
CA GLY A 186 11.73 12.55 23.03
C GLY A 186 11.73 13.37 21.73
N HIS A 187 10.55 13.74 21.27
CA HIS A 187 10.37 14.50 20.03
C HIS A 187 10.73 15.99 20.21
N PRO A 188 11.26 16.65 19.18
CA PRO A 188 11.54 18.09 19.23
C PRO A 188 10.28 18.92 19.53
N SER A 189 10.48 20.07 20.19
CA SER A 189 9.40 20.96 20.63
C SER A 189 8.44 21.36 19.50
N PHE A 190 8.97 21.54 18.29
CA PHE A 190 8.16 21.89 17.12
C PHE A 190 7.18 20.79 16.72
N VAL A 191 7.63 19.52 16.74
CA VAL A 191 6.77 18.36 16.47
C VAL A 191 5.68 18.26 17.53
N MET A 192 6.06 18.42 18.80
CA MET A 192 5.10 18.39 19.91
C MET A 192 4.11 19.55 19.90
N SER A 193 4.50 20.70 19.34
CA SER A 193 3.60 21.86 19.19
C SER A 193 2.36 21.49 18.35
N SER A 194 2.53 20.74 17.26
CA SER A 194 1.41 20.28 16.43
C SER A 194 0.48 19.33 17.19
N SER A 195 1.04 18.34 17.90
CA SER A 195 0.26 17.38 18.71
C SER A 195 -0.47 18.05 19.88
N PHE A 196 0.20 18.92 20.63
CA PHE A 196 -0.40 19.59 21.79
C PHE A 196 -1.41 20.64 21.38
N THR A 197 -1.25 21.31 20.24
CA THR A 197 -2.30 22.18 19.69
C THR A 197 -3.58 21.38 19.42
N ASN A 198 -3.48 20.20 18.81
CA ASN A 198 -4.64 19.32 18.60
C ASN A 198 -5.30 18.90 19.92
N GLN A 199 -4.51 18.56 20.95
CA GLN A 199 -5.03 18.20 22.27
C GLN A 199 -5.74 19.38 22.95
N VAL A 200 -5.16 20.58 22.91
CA VAL A 200 -5.78 21.79 23.46
C VAL A 200 -7.09 22.10 22.74
N LEU A 201 -7.13 22.02 21.41
CA LEU A 201 -8.38 22.20 20.65
C LEU A 201 -9.43 21.14 21.00
N ALA A 202 -9.03 19.87 21.14
CA ALA A 202 -9.93 18.80 21.55
C ALA A 202 -10.47 19.03 22.98
N GLN A 203 -9.65 19.51 23.91
CA GLN A 203 -10.08 19.86 25.26
C GLN A 203 -11.05 21.05 25.26
N ILE A 204 -10.74 22.12 24.53
CA ILE A 204 -11.65 23.27 24.37
C ILE A 204 -12.99 22.81 23.79
N GLU A 205 -12.98 21.97 22.76
CA GLU A 205 -14.19 21.45 22.11
C GLU A 205 -15.04 20.60 23.08
N LEU A 206 -14.42 19.65 23.79
CA LEU A 206 -15.10 18.81 24.77
C LEU A 206 -15.65 19.61 25.96
N TRP A 207 -14.93 20.64 26.40
CA TRP A 207 -15.33 21.47 27.53
C TRP A 207 -16.44 22.46 27.17
N THR A 208 -16.24 23.24 26.11
CA THR A 208 -17.15 24.34 25.72
C THR A 208 -18.42 23.87 25.04
N LYS A 209 -18.40 22.70 24.38
CA LYS A 209 -19.53 22.13 23.64
C LYS A 209 -19.90 20.73 24.14
N SER A 210 -19.73 20.49 25.43
CA SER A 210 -20.02 19.20 26.08
C SER A 210 -21.44 18.66 25.76
N ASP A 211 -22.40 19.57 25.65
CA ASP A 211 -23.80 19.32 25.29
C ASP A 211 -23.99 18.73 23.86
N LYS A 212 -23.09 19.05 22.92
CA LYS A 212 -23.13 18.49 21.56
C LYS A 212 -22.80 17.00 21.51
N TYR A 213 -22.03 16.51 22.48
CA TYR A 213 -21.47 15.16 22.51
C TYR A 213 -22.22 14.20 23.46
N LYS A 214 -23.23 14.69 24.21
CA LYS A 214 -24.09 13.88 25.07
C LYS A 214 -25.50 13.76 24.46
N ILE A 215 -25.92 12.53 24.16
CA ILE A 215 -27.30 12.23 23.74
C ILE A 215 -28.18 12.15 25.00
N CYS A 216 -29.35 12.77 24.97
CA CYS A 216 -30.28 12.74 26.10
C CYS A 216 -30.72 11.29 26.41
N LYS A 217 -30.51 10.83 27.64
CA LYS A 217 -30.93 9.48 28.08
C LYS A 217 -32.45 9.30 27.95
N HIS A 218 -33.23 10.31 28.35
CA HIS A 218 -34.69 10.27 28.23
C HIS A 218 -35.18 10.23 26.77
N PHE A 219 -34.41 10.80 25.85
CA PHE A 219 -34.68 10.72 24.42
C PHE A 219 -34.37 9.33 23.86
N LEU A 220 -33.27 8.71 24.27
CA LEU A 220 -32.97 7.31 23.93
C LEU A 220 -34.01 6.35 24.49
N ASP A 221 -34.44 6.55 25.75
CA ASP A 221 -35.48 5.73 26.39
C ASP A 221 -36.85 5.92 25.69
N ALA A 222 -37.19 7.13 25.25
CA ALA A 222 -38.42 7.41 24.50
C ALA A 222 -38.41 6.77 23.11
N LEU A 223 -37.26 6.77 22.42
CA LEU A 223 -37.08 6.08 21.15
C LEU A 223 -37.14 4.54 21.32
N GLU A 224 -36.53 3.99 22.39
CA GLU A 224 -36.60 2.56 22.68
C GLU A 224 -38.03 2.11 23.07
N GLN A 225 -38.83 2.97 23.70
CA GLN A 225 -40.23 2.70 24.08
C GLN A 225 -41.26 3.06 23.00
N ASN A 226 -40.86 3.46 21.78
CA ASN A 226 -41.75 3.92 20.70
C ASN A 226 -42.69 5.08 21.10
N LYS A 227 -42.28 5.91 22.07
CA LYS A 227 -43.05 7.08 22.52
C LYS A 227 -42.53 8.34 21.82
N TYR A 228 -42.54 8.35 20.49
CA TYR A 228 -42.14 9.51 19.70
C TYR A 228 -43.34 10.11 18.96
N GLY A 229 -43.46 11.44 18.97
CA GLY A 229 -44.57 12.15 18.35
C GLY A 229 -44.70 13.59 18.85
N TRP A 230 -45.66 14.33 18.28
CA TRP A 230 -45.89 15.78 18.50
C TRP A 230 -46.15 16.19 19.96
N PHE A 231 -46.39 15.23 20.86
CA PHE A 231 -46.69 15.46 22.29
C PHE A 231 -45.56 15.05 23.24
N TRP A 232 -44.39 14.63 22.75
CA TRP A 232 -43.28 14.25 23.63
C TRP A 232 -42.40 15.46 23.99
N GLU A 233 -42.41 15.83 25.26
CA GLU A 233 -41.49 16.81 25.83
C GLU A 233 -40.45 16.12 26.72
N CYS A 234 -39.18 16.48 26.56
CA CYS A 234 -38.13 15.97 27.42
C CYS A 234 -38.40 16.38 28.88
N PRO A 235 -38.43 15.42 29.83
CA PRO A 235 -38.62 15.70 31.27
C PRO A 235 -37.58 16.66 31.84
N ASN A 236 -36.45 16.81 31.15
CA ASN A 236 -35.33 17.67 31.51
C ASN A 236 -35.43 19.09 30.91
N GLY A 237 -36.61 19.51 30.43
CA GLY A 237 -36.89 20.91 30.05
C GLY A 237 -37.24 21.17 28.57
N GLY A 238 -37.84 20.21 27.85
CA GLY A 238 -38.37 20.45 26.50
C GLY A 238 -37.31 21.02 25.52
N GLN A 239 -37.61 22.14 24.85
CA GLN A 239 -36.70 22.82 23.91
C GLN A 239 -35.47 23.49 24.57
N LYS A 240 -35.39 23.56 25.90
CA LYS A 240 -34.23 24.06 26.66
C LYS A 240 -33.38 22.94 27.27
N CYS A 241 -33.50 21.71 26.77
CA CYS A 241 -32.65 20.62 27.26
C CYS A 241 -31.20 20.84 26.81
N HIS A 242 -30.26 20.70 27.76
CA HIS A 242 -28.81 20.73 27.52
C HIS A 242 -28.29 19.52 26.71
N TYR A 243 -29.14 18.56 26.33
CA TYR A 243 -28.73 17.33 25.66
C TYR A 243 -29.37 17.19 24.28
N ARG A 244 -28.67 16.55 23.34
CA ARG A 244 -29.14 16.41 21.95
C ARG A 244 -30.37 15.47 21.87
N HIS A 245 -31.48 15.97 21.34
CA HIS A 245 -32.70 15.22 20.96
C HIS A 245 -32.69 14.79 19.49
N ALA A 246 -31.53 14.37 19.00
CA ALA A 246 -31.39 13.86 17.65
C ALA A 246 -30.35 12.75 17.66
N VAL A 247 -30.69 11.65 17.01
CA VAL A 247 -29.84 10.48 16.87
C VAL A 247 -28.80 10.78 15.78
N PRO A 248 -27.49 10.53 15.99
CA PRO A 248 -26.50 10.70 14.92
C PRO A 248 -26.83 9.84 13.70
N PRO A 249 -26.51 10.28 12.47
CA PRO A 249 -26.67 9.45 11.28
C PRO A 249 -25.90 8.13 11.45
N GLY A 250 -26.61 7.00 11.34
CA GLY A 250 -26.06 5.65 11.53
C GLY A 250 -26.18 5.04 12.94
N PHE A 251 -26.78 5.72 13.91
CA PHE A 251 -27.00 5.14 15.25
C PHE A 251 -28.19 4.17 15.24
N VAL A 252 -27.90 2.90 15.49
CA VAL A 252 -28.87 1.79 15.49
C VAL A 252 -29.42 1.60 16.90
N LEU A 253 -30.75 1.68 17.05
CA LEU A 253 -31.45 1.38 18.30
C LEU A 253 -31.27 -0.10 18.69
N LYS A 254 -31.21 -0.42 19.99
CA LYS A 254 -30.98 -1.81 20.46
C LYS A 254 -31.99 -2.82 19.90
N LYS A 255 -33.23 -2.38 19.66
CA LYS A 255 -34.27 -3.20 19.03
C LYS A 255 -33.95 -3.57 17.58
N ASN A 256 -33.31 -2.67 16.85
CA ASN A 256 -32.88 -2.87 15.47
C ASN A 256 -31.52 -3.58 15.38
N LYS A 257 -30.75 -3.62 16.47
CA LYS A 257 -29.48 -4.34 16.53
C LYS A 257 -29.67 -5.86 16.40
N LYS A 258 -30.74 -6.42 16.98
CA LYS A 258 -31.12 -7.82 16.76
C LYS A 258 -31.42 -8.12 15.28
N ASN A 259 -32.22 -7.27 14.63
CA ASN A 259 -32.51 -7.42 13.20
C ASN A 259 -31.26 -7.22 12.32
N ILE A 260 -30.31 -6.35 12.69
CA ILE A 260 -29.09 -6.14 11.91
C ILE A 260 -28.07 -7.27 12.13
N ASP A 261 -28.00 -7.86 13.33
CA ASP A 261 -27.15 -9.02 13.57
C ASP A 261 -27.70 -10.28 12.86
N GLU A 262 -29.02 -10.37 12.66
CA GLU A 262 -29.67 -11.37 11.79
C GLU A 262 -29.43 -11.07 10.30
N VAL A 263 -29.57 -9.81 9.85
CA VAL A 263 -29.34 -9.41 8.45
C VAL A 263 -27.86 -9.46 8.05
N LYS A 264 -26.91 -9.16 8.96
CA LYS A 264 -25.46 -9.31 8.69
C LYS A 264 -25.00 -10.76 8.59
N ALA A 265 -25.78 -11.71 9.09
CA ALA A 265 -25.53 -13.13 8.87
C ALA A 265 -26.01 -13.58 7.47
N GLU A 266 -26.94 -12.85 6.86
CA GLU A 266 -27.45 -13.08 5.50
C GLU A 266 -26.69 -12.27 4.43
N ASP A 267 -26.22 -11.05 4.74
CA ASP A 267 -25.47 -10.17 3.82
C ASP A 267 -23.95 -10.43 3.79
N THR A 268 -23.53 -11.70 3.81
CA THR A 268 -22.23 -12.10 3.24
C THR A 268 -22.45 -12.71 1.86
N LEU A 269 -23.11 -11.97 0.97
CA LEU A 269 -23.10 -12.27 -0.47
C LEU A 269 -21.68 -11.99 -0.96
N THR A 270 -20.98 -13.03 -1.39
CA THR A 270 -19.63 -12.90 -1.94
C THR A 270 -19.67 -12.14 -3.27
N ILE A 271 -18.52 -11.67 -3.73
CA ILE A 271 -18.40 -11.01 -5.05
C ILE A 271 -18.96 -11.92 -6.16
N GLU A 272 -18.90 -13.25 -6.00
CA GLU A 272 -19.50 -14.20 -6.92
C GLU A 272 -21.04 -14.10 -6.99
N ASP A 273 -21.73 -14.01 -5.86
CA ASP A 273 -23.19 -13.89 -5.83
C ASP A 273 -23.67 -12.54 -6.41
N LEU A 274 -22.87 -11.49 -6.22
CA LEU A 274 -23.14 -10.17 -6.78
C LEU A 274 -22.98 -10.17 -8.32
N ILE A 275 -22.00 -10.93 -8.82
CA ILE A 275 -21.80 -11.18 -10.26
C ILE A 275 -22.94 -12.04 -10.83
N GLU A 276 -23.40 -13.08 -10.12
CA GLU A 276 -24.54 -13.90 -10.58
C GLU A 276 -25.85 -13.12 -10.56
N THR A 277 -26.05 -12.24 -9.58
CA THR A 277 -27.23 -11.37 -9.51
C THR A 277 -27.25 -10.34 -10.64
N GLU A 278 -26.09 -9.77 -11.01
CA GLU A 278 -25.98 -8.88 -12.16
C GLU A 278 -26.09 -9.62 -13.50
N ARG A 279 -25.58 -10.86 -13.61
CA ARG A 279 -25.80 -11.74 -14.77
C ARG A 279 -27.27 -12.12 -14.94
N ALA A 280 -28.00 -12.36 -13.85
CA ALA A 280 -29.42 -12.68 -13.89
C ALA A 280 -30.30 -11.48 -14.28
N LYS A 281 -29.85 -10.24 -14.01
CA LYS A 281 -30.53 -9.01 -14.43
C LYS A 281 -30.34 -8.67 -15.91
N LEU A 282 -29.26 -9.15 -16.52
CA LEU A 282 -28.98 -8.94 -17.93
C LEU A 282 -29.84 -9.93 -18.75
N GLY A 283 -30.91 -9.42 -19.36
CA GLY A 283 -31.80 -10.21 -20.22
C GLY A 283 -31.05 -10.87 -21.40
N GLY A 284 -31.57 -12.00 -21.87
CA GLY A 284 -30.91 -12.92 -22.81
C GLY A 284 -30.69 -12.43 -24.25
N ASN A 285 -30.58 -11.12 -24.49
CA ASN A 285 -30.31 -10.54 -25.82
C ASN A 285 -29.16 -9.52 -25.80
N LEU A 286 -28.08 -9.87 -25.13
CA LEU A 286 -26.79 -9.15 -25.18
C LEU A 286 -25.77 -10.01 -25.94
N PRO A 287 -24.92 -9.42 -26.79
CA PRO A 287 -23.89 -10.17 -27.51
C PRO A 287 -22.95 -10.79 -26.47
N ARG A 288 -22.84 -12.12 -26.49
CA ARG A 288 -21.90 -12.83 -25.62
C ARG A 288 -20.50 -12.45 -26.08
N ILE A 289 -19.74 -11.79 -25.21
CA ILE A 289 -18.33 -11.52 -25.43
C ILE A 289 -17.60 -12.84 -25.22
N THR A 290 -17.45 -13.63 -26.29
CA THR A 290 -16.50 -14.74 -26.35
C THR A 290 -15.10 -14.19 -26.58
N LEU A 291 -14.06 -14.91 -26.14
CA LEU A 291 -12.66 -14.53 -26.31
C LEU A 291 -12.32 -14.17 -27.77
N GLU A 292 -12.86 -14.94 -28.72
CA GLU A 292 -12.68 -14.73 -30.16
C GLU A 292 -13.28 -13.41 -30.65
N ILE A 293 -14.49 -13.06 -30.22
CA ILE A 293 -15.17 -11.79 -30.56
C ILE A 293 -14.42 -10.62 -29.92
N PHE A 294 -13.88 -10.79 -28.71
CA PHE A 294 -13.06 -9.78 -28.05
C PHE A 294 -11.73 -9.56 -28.78
N LEU A 295 -11.04 -10.62 -29.19
CA LEU A 295 -9.81 -10.54 -29.98
C LEU A 295 -10.06 -9.92 -31.35
N ALA A 296 -11.16 -10.28 -32.02
CA ALA A 296 -11.57 -9.68 -33.29
C ALA A 296 -11.88 -8.18 -33.13
N TRP A 297 -12.57 -7.80 -32.06
CA TRP A 297 -12.84 -6.40 -31.72
C TRP A 297 -11.54 -5.64 -31.41
N LYS A 298 -10.62 -6.21 -30.63
CA LYS A 298 -9.31 -5.62 -30.32
C LYS A 298 -8.48 -5.42 -31.59
N LYS A 299 -8.40 -6.43 -32.47
CA LYS A 299 -7.75 -6.34 -33.79
C LYS A 299 -8.41 -5.29 -34.70
N ALA A 300 -9.74 -5.13 -34.63
CA ALA A 300 -10.45 -4.10 -35.37
C ALA A 300 -10.17 -2.69 -34.82
N LYS A 301 -10.11 -2.54 -33.50
CA LYS A 301 -9.81 -1.26 -32.84
C LYS A 301 -8.38 -0.79 -33.07
N ILE A 302 -7.42 -1.71 -33.06
CA ILE A 302 -6.01 -1.40 -33.38
C ILE A 302 -5.90 -0.93 -34.84
N ARG A 303 -6.56 -1.61 -35.79
CA ARG A 303 -6.60 -1.18 -37.20
C ARG A 303 -7.28 0.17 -37.39
N GLU A 304 -8.40 0.42 -36.72
CA GLU A 304 -9.09 1.71 -36.77
C GLU A 304 -8.19 2.84 -36.25
N LYS A 305 -7.41 2.58 -35.19
CA LYS A 305 -6.44 3.53 -34.63
C LYS A 305 -5.30 3.77 -35.63
N GLN A 306 -4.70 2.73 -36.20
CA GLN A 306 -3.65 2.84 -37.23
C GLN A 306 -4.13 3.61 -38.47
N ASP A 307 -5.34 3.34 -38.95
CA ASP A 307 -5.95 4.07 -40.08
C ASP A 307 -6.20 5.55 -39.73
N SER A 308 -6.61 5.84 -38.49
CA SER A 308 -6.81 7.21 -38.03
C SER A 308 -5.48 7.98 -37.93
N GLU A 309 -4.42 7.34 -37.45
CA GLU A 309 -3.08 7.90 -37.38
C GLU A 309 -2.47 8.10 -38.77
N GLN A 310 -2.71 7.16 -39.70
CA GLN A 310 -2.25 7.28 -41.08
C GLN A 310 -2.98 8.40 -41.84
N LYS A 311 -4.30 8.54 -41.64
CA LYS A 311 -5.06 9.69 -42.15
C LYS A 311 -4.61 11.01 -41.53
N GLU A 312 -4.27 11.04 -40.24
CA GLU A 312 -3.66 12.21 -39.59
C GLU A 312 -2.28 12.53 -40.19
N ARG A 313 -1.44 11.51 -40.43
CA ARG A 313 -0.11 11.67 -41.06
C ARG A 313 -0.23 12.18 -42.50
N ASP A 314 -1.14 11.63 -43.30
CA ASP A 314 -1.38 12.07 -44.67
C ASP A 314 -1.98 13.48 -44.71
N ARG A 315 -2.93 13.80 -43.81
CA ARG A 315 -3.44 15.17 -43.65
C ARG A 315 -2.31 16.15 -43.33
N LYS A 316 -1.43 15.81 -42.39
CA LYS A 316 -0.27 16.64 -42.02
C LYS A 316 0.74 16.75 -43.16
N ARG A 317 0.96 15.69 -43.94
CA ARG A 317 1.82 15.69 -45.13
C ARG A 317 1.27 16.59 -46.24
N ASP A 318 -0.03 16.57 -46.47
CA ASP A 318 -0.69 17.42 -47.47
C ASP A 318 -0.74 18.89 -47.02
N GLU A 319 -0.96 19.16 -45.73
CA GLU A 319 -0.86 20.50 -45.14
C GLU A 319 0.57 21.07 -45.24
N PHE A 320 1.59 20.21 -45.06
CA PHE A 320 3.00 20.57 -45.24
C PHE A 320 3.34 20.88 -46.71
N LYS A 321 2.89 20.04 -47.66
CA LYS A 321 3.04 20.30 -49.11
C LYS A 321 2.32 21.57 -49.55
N ALA A 322 1.20 21.91 -48.91
CA ALA A 322 0.46 23.14 -49.16
C ALA A 322 1.09 24.39 -48.52
N GLY A 323 2.27 24.28 -47.90
CA GLY A 323 3.06 25.40 -47.40
C GLY A 323 2.50 26.06 -46.13
N ARG A 324 1.60 25.42 -45.39
CA ARG A 324 1.09 25.91 -44.11
C ARG A 324 1.87 25.27 -42.96
N SER A 325 3.03 25.84 -42.62
CA SER A 325 3.81 25.39 -41.45
C SER A 325 3.24 26.01 -40.17
N ILE A 326 2.27 25.36 -39.53
CA ILE A 326 1.83 25.70 -38.18
C ILE A 326 1.96 24.45 -37.29
N GLY A 327 2.98 24.47 -36.42
CA GLY A 327 2.98 23.71 -35.17
C GLY A 327 3.40 22.24 -35.21
N LEU A 328 4.45 21.85 -35.93
CA LEU A 328 5.09 20.55 -35.67
C LEU A 328 5.86 20.60 -34.34
N SER A 329 5.60 19.62 -33.46
CA SER A 329 6.37 19.39 -32.24
C SER A 329 7.80 18.95 -32.58
N GLY A 330 8.79 19.23 -31.72
CA GLY A 330 10.19 18.84 -31.96
C GLY A 330 10.37 17.35 -32.26
N ARG A 331 9.57 16.48 -31.65
CA ARG A 331 9.54 15.03 -31.92
C ARG A 331 9.02 14.68 -33.32
N ASP A 332 8.09 15.49 -33.85
CA ASP A 332 7.56 15.35 -35.21
C ASP A 332 8.54 15.89 -36.26
N MET A 333 9.51 16.71 -35.88
CA MET A 333 10.50 17.23 -36.81
C MET A 333 11.62 16.21 -37.11
N PHE A 334 12.04 15.44 -36.09
CA PHE A 334 13.09 14.42 -36.22
C PHE A 334 12.65 13.16 -36.98
N THR A 335 11.35 12.83 -36.94
CA THR A 335 10.81 11.65 -37.64
C THR A 335 10.48 11.90 -39.11
N PHE A 336 10.40 13.17 -39.53
CA PHE A 336 9.93 13.54 -40.87
C PHE A 336 11.03 13.94 -41.89
N ARG A 337 12.31 14.07 -41.49
CA ARG A 337 13.41 14.42 -42.43
C ARG A 337 14.75 13.73 -42.11
N PRO A 338 15.00 12.51 -42.62
CA PRO A 338 16.31 11.87 -42.57
C PRO A 338 17.39 12.52 -43.46
N GLU A 339 17.00 13.24 -44.52
CA GLU A 339 17.91 13.76 -45.56
C GLU A 339 18.63 15.09 -45.19
N LEU A 340 18.45 15.62 -43.97
CA LEU A 340 19.14 16.84 -43.50
C LEU A 340 20.48 16.56 -42.80
N ALA A 341 20.90 15.30 -42.77
CA ALA A 341 22.17 14.86 -42.19
C ALA A 341 23.29 14.65 -43.24
N GLU A 342 23.01 14.80 -44.54
CA GLU A 342 23.92 14.37 -45.62
C GLU A 342 24.54 15.47 -46.50
N ASP A 343 24.31 16.76 -46.26
CA ASP A 343 24.90 17.82 -47.10
C ASP A 343 25.45 18.99 -46.29
N ASP A 344 26.76 18.95 -46.02
CA ASP A 344 27.68 20.10 -46.08
C ASP A 344 29.12 19.57 -46.07
N GLY A 345 29.71 19.49 -47.27
CA GLY A 345 31.08 19.03 -47.48
C GLY A 345 32.15 20.08 -47.15
N GLN A 346 33.29 19.55 -46.66
CA GLN A 346 34.65 20.12 -46.59
C GLN A 346 34.96 21.07 -45.43
N ASP A 347 35.49 20.53 -44.30
CA ASP A 347 36.95 20.48 -44.03
C ASP A 347 37.27 19.77 -42.69
N GLU A 348 38.08 18.70 -42.82
CA GLU A 348 39.04 18.03 -41.92
C GLU A 348 38.82 17.87 -40.38
N GLU A 349 39.07 16.62 -39.95
CA GLU A 349 39.29 16.08 -38.58
C GLU A 349 38.08 15.65 -37.73
N GLY A 350 37.48 14.52 -38.12
CA GLY A 350 37.26 13.35 -37.26
C GLY A 350 36.22 13.42 -36.14
N GLU A 351 34.95 13.15 -36.44
CA GLU A 351 34.01 12.53 -35.49
C GLU A 351 33.11 11.50 -36.21
N GLU A 352 33.13 10.27 -35.71
CA GLU A 352 32.31 9.14 -36.17
C GLU A 352 30.85 9.36 -35.79
N ALA A 353 29.95 9.39 -36.78
CA ALA A 353 28.51 9.38 -36.53
C ALA A 353 28.08 8.03 -35.92
N TYR A 354 27.45 8.10 -34.76
CA TYR A 354 27.03 6.96 -33.94
C TYR A 354 25.79 6.28 -34.55
N ASP A 355 25.99 5.12 -35.18
CA ASP A 355 24.92 4.26 -35.71
C ASP A 355 24.29 3.45 -34.57
N LEU A 356 23.07 3.83 -34.19
CA LEU A 356 22.29 3.19 -33.12
C LEU A 356 21.61 1.88 -33.55
N SER A 357 21.83 1.41 -34.78
CA SER A 357 21.32 0.11 -35.26
C SER A 357 22.27 -1.07 -35.02
N ARG A 358 23.40 -0.85 -34.34
CA ARG A 358 24.44 -1.87 -34.14
C ARG A 358 24.70 -2.26 -32.67
N LEU A 359 23.78 -1.93 -31.77
CA LEU A 359 23.92 -2.20 -30.32
C LEU A 359 22.91 -3.22 -29.75
N GLU A 360 22.15 -3.92 -30.59
CA GLU A 360 21.28 -5.03 -30.16
C GLU A 360 21.72 -6.37 -30.78
N GLY A 361 23.05 -6.60 -30.86
CA GLY A 361 23.62 -7.80 -31.50
C GLY A 361 24.53 -8.66 -30.62
N GLU A 362 24.99 -8.20 -29.45
CA GLU A 362 25.93 -8.98 -28.64
C GLU A 362 25.76 -8.67 -27.13
N GLU A 363 24.94 -9.47 -26.43
CA GLU A 363 25.24 -9.97 -25.07
C GLU A 363 24.23 -11.08 -24.67
N ASP A 364 24.28 -12.20 -25.38
CA ASP A 364 23.90 -13.50 -24.81
C ASP A 364 25.04 -13.99 -23.90
N ASN A 365 24.86 -13.94 -22.57
CA ASN A 365 25.30 -14.99 -21.62
C ASN A 365 24.95 -14.69 -20.14
N ALA A 366 24.18 -15.63 -19.55
CA ALA A 366 23.93 -15.94 -18.11
C ALA A 366 23.01 -14.99 -17.30
N GLU A 367 22.04 -15.41 -16.49
CA GLU A 367 21.67 -16.71 -15.90
C GLU A 367 20.17 -16.65 -15.49
N VAL A 368 19.36 -17.53 -16.09
CA VAL A 368 18.04 -18.09 -15.72
C VAL A 368 17.19 -17.37 -14.64
N VAL A 369 16.13 -16.67 -15.08
CA VAL A 369 14.87 -16.53 -14.33
C VAL A 369 13.86 -17.52 -14.92
N ARG A 370 13.27 -18.40 -14.10
CA ARG A 370 12.15 -19.24 -14.55
C ARG A 370 10.89 -18.39 -14.59
N GLU A 371 10.54 -17.90 -15.77
CA GLU A 371 9.24 -17.29 -16.03
C GLU A 371 8.14 -18.35 -16.07
N ILE A 372 6.99 -17.98 -15.49
CA ILE A 372 5.78 -18.82 -15.49
C ILE A 372 5.10 -18.61 -16.84
N THR A 373 5.34 -19.52 -17.78
CA THR A 373 4.68 -19.52 -19.09
C THR A 373 3.22 -19.96 -18.98
N LEU A 374 2.39 -19.39 -19.87
CA LEU A 374 0.94 -19.64 -20.01
C LEU A 374 0.59 -21.13 -20.18
N GLU A 375 1.53 -21.93 -20.69
CA GLU A 375 1.42 -23.37 -20.88
C GLU A 375 1.26 -24.13 -19.54
N ASN A 376 1.94 -23.68 -18.47
CA ASN A 376 1.83 -24.30 -17.15
C ASN A 376 0.46 -24.05 -16.51
N LEU A 377 -0.15 -22.90 -16.78
CA LEU A 377 -1.52 -22.53 -16.36
C LEU A 377 -2.58 -23.29 -17.16
N MET A 378 -2.35 -23.51 -18.46
CA MET A 378 -3.24 -24.31 -19.30
C MET A 378 -3.24 -25.79 -18.92
N ALA A 379 -2.08 -26.35 -18.55
CA ALA A 379 -1.94 -27.74 -18.11
C ALA A 379 -2.67 -28.05 -16.78
N GLU A 380 -2.83 -27.06 -15.89
CA GLU A 380 -3.64 -27.19 -14.68
C GLU A 380 -5.14 -27.06 -14.93
N SER A 381 -5.55 -26.22 -15.89
CA SER A 381 -6.96 -25.97 -16.24
C SER A 381 -7.59 -27.13 -17.04
N LEU A 382 -6.83 -27.77 -17.93
CA LEU A 382 -7.28 -28.92 -18.73
C LEU A 382 -7.57 -30.19 -17.89
N LYS A 383 -7.16 -30.24 -16.61
CA LYS A 383 -7.52 -31.32 -15.69
C LYS A 383 -8.94 -31.19 -15.11
N ALA A 384 -9.62 -30.06 -15.31
CA ALA A 384 -10.83 -29.72 -14.56
C ALA A 384 -12.13 -29.60 -15.38
N GLY A 385 -12.11 -29.77 -16.72
CA GLY A 385 -13.16 -29.18 -17.57
C GLY A 385 -13.82 -30.05 -18.64
N ASP A 386 -13.91 -31.37 -18.49
CA ASP A 386 -14.77 -32.20 -19.36
C ASP A 386 -16.19 -32.30 -18.77
N LEU A 387 -17.13 -31.46 -19.24
CA LEU A 387 -18.56 -31.77 -19.29
C LEU A 387 -19.37 -30.71 -20.07
N ALA A 388 -20.08 -31.21 -21.08
CA ALA A 388 -21.29 -30.68 -21.70
C ALA A 388 -21.17 -29.63 -22.82
N ALA A 389 -20.99 -30.16 -24.03
CA ALA A 389 -21.50 -29.60 -25.28
C ALA A 389 -23.04 -29.64 -25.35
N ALA A 390 -23.68 -28.63 -25.98
CA ALA A 390 -24.72 -28.83 -27.02
C ALA A 390 -25.42 -27.53 -27.48
N ALA A 391 -25.61 -27.48 -28.81
CA ALA A 391 -26.72 -26.87 -29.57
C ALA A 391 -26.62 -25.40 -30.06
N ALA A 392 -26.57 -25.29 -31.39
CA ALA A 392 -26.56 -24.09 -32.23
C ALA A 392 -27.96 -23.79 -32.82
N SER A 393 -28.22 -22.52 -33.22
CA SER A 393 -28.90 -22.07 -34.47
C SER A 393 -29.08 -20.53 -34.52
N PRO A 394 -29.17 -19.87 -35.70
CA PRO A 394 -28.87 -18.44 -35.88
C PRO A 394 -30.07 -17.58 -36.36
N ILE A 395 -30.27 -16.35 -35.87
CA ILE A 395 -31.08 -15.31 -36.56
C ILE A 395 -30.60 -13.87 -36.26
N GLU A 396 -30.27 -13.19 -37.37
CA GLU A 396 -30.32 -11.78 -37.81
C GLU A 396 -30.39 -10.56 -36.86
N ALA A 397 -29.77 -9.48 -37.37
CA ALA A 397 -29.29 -8.28 -36.71
C ALA A 397 -30.28 -7.10 -36.65
N SER A 398 -30.14 -6.25 -35.62
CA SER A 398 -30.41 -4.80 -35.75
C SER A 398 -29.70 -3.98 -34.65
N MET A 399 -29.22 -2.80 -35.05
CA MET A 399 -28.27 -1.87 -34.42
C MET A 399 -28.58 -1.39 -32.99
N ALA A 400 -27.54 -1.22 -32.17
CA ALA A 400 -27.56 -0.50 -30.89
C ALA A 400 -26.43 0.54 -30.79
N THR A 401 -26.76 1.68 -30.19
CA THR A 401 -25.98 2.90 -29.97
C THR A 401 -24.97 2.78 -28.82
N SER A 402 -23.77 3.32 -29.00
CA SER A 402 -22.60 3.25 -28.10
C SER A 402 -22.61 4.27 -26.95
N VAL A 403 -22.13 3.86 -25.77
CA VAL A 403 -21.65 4.74 -24.67
C VAL A 403 -20.12 4.55 -24.55
N PRO A 404 -19.30 5.62 -24.40
CA PRO A 404 -17.84 5.49 -24.45
C PRO A 404 -17.22 5.12 -23.09
N ILE A 405 -16.18 4.29 -23.12
CA ILE A 405 -15.30 3.91 -21.99
C ILE A 405 -13.88 4.41 -22.31
N ASP A 406 -13.16 4.86 -21.27
CA ASP A 406 -11.86 5.54 -21.28
C ASP A 406 -10.68 4.59 -21.62
N GLU A 407 -9.90 4.91 -22.66
CA GLU A 407 -8.92 4.02 -23.34
C GLU A 407 -7.45 4.27 -22.94
N LYS A 408 -7.15 4.64 -21.68
CA LYS A 408 -5.76 4.92 -21.24
C LYS A 408 -5.09 3.86 -20.38
N LEU A 409 -5.50 2.60 -20.46
CA LEU A 409 -5.05 1.61 -19.48
C LEU A 409 -4.31 0.39 -20.02
N PHE A 410 -3.70 0.40 -21.21
CA PHE A 410 -2.79 -0.70 -21.58
C PHE A 410 -1.69 -0.16 -22.51
N GLU A 411 -0.49 0.02 -21.95
CA GLU A 411 0.74 0.26 -22.71
C GLU A 411 1.33 -1.08 -23.16
N ASP A 412 1.89 -1.06 -24.36
CA ASP A 412 2.44 -2.16 -25.12
C ASP A 412 3.82 -2.59 -24.61
N ASP A 413 4.03 -3.88 -24.43
CA ASP A 413 5.26 -4.64 -24.66
C ASP A 413 4.82 -6.11 -24.80
N ASP A 414 5.43 -6.87 -25.71
CA ASP A 414 5.17 -8.27 -26.12
C ASP A 414 4.55 -8.41 -27.53
N LEU A 415 5.33 -8.13 -28.57
CA LEU A 415 4.95 -8.39 -29.97
C LEU A 415 6.14 -8.81 -30.88
N GLU A 416 7.00 -9.72 -30.40
CA GLU A 416 7.98 -10.40 -31.28
C GLU A 416 7.74 -11.91 -31.44
N ASP A 417 6.94 -12.56 -30.59
CA ASP A 417 6.73 -14.02 -30.64
C ASP A 417 5.51 -14.49 -31.47
N LEU A 418 4.99 -13.64 -32.37
CA LEU A 418 3.72 -13.91 -33.07
C LEU A 418 3.84 -14.07 -34.60
N GLU A 419 5.03 -13.90 -35.17
CA GLU A 419 5.30 -14.22 -36.59
C GLU A 419 5.80 -15.68 -36.77
N GLU A 420 6.47 -16.28 -35.77
CA GLU A 420 6.93 -17.69 -35.86
C GLU A 420 5.80 -18.73 -35.77
N LEU A 421 4.60 -18.32 -35.32
CA LEU A 421 3.42 -19.20 -35.23
C LEU A 421 2.57 -19.23 -36.51
N GLU A 422 2.78 -18.33 -37.47
CA GLU A 422 2.10 -18.40 -38.77
C GLU A 422 2.72 -19.49 -39.68
N ASP A 423 4.03 -19.72 -39.58
CA ASP A 423 4.73 -20.73 -40.38
C ASP A 423 4.44 -22.18 -39.94
N GLU A 424 4.15 -22.43 -38.65
CA GLU A 424 3.77 -23.78 -38.15
C GLU A 424 2.29 -24.12 -38.39
N LEU A 425 1.44 -23.13 -38.73
CA LEU A 425 0.00 -23.33 -38.98
C LEU A 425 -0.34 -23.55 -40.46
N GLU A 426 0.52 -23.14 -41.41
CA GLU A 426 0.31 -23.42 -42.83
C GLU A 426 0.65 -24.87 -43.25
N GLU A 427 1.40 -25.63 -42.45
CA GLU A 427 1.67 -27.05 -42.72
C GLU A 427 0.54 -28.02 -42.30
N LEU A 428 -0.51 -27.53 -41.62
CA LEU A 428 -1.59 -28.37 -41.09
C LEU A 428 -2.93 -28.30 -41.84
N GLU A 429 -3.03 -27.55 -42.95
CA GLU A 429 -4.23 -27.49 -43.78
C GLU A 429 -4.02 -27.97 -45.23
N ILE A 430 -3.79 -29.28 -45.43
CA ILE A 430 -4.21 -29.96 -46.67
C ILE A 430 -4.86 -31.31 -46.36
N LYS A 431 -6.16 -31.37 -46.63
CA LYS A 431 -6.65 -32.28 -47.66
C LYS A 431 -7.17 -31.48 -48.84
#